data_AF-A0A925BMK3-F1
#
_entry.id   AF-A0A925BMK3-F1
#
_cell.length_a   1.000
_cell.length_b   1.000
_cell.length_c   1.000
_cell.angle_alpha   90.00
_cell.angle_beta   90.00
_cell.angle_gamma   90.00
#
_symmetry.space_group_name_H-M   'P 1'
#
loop_
_entity.id
_entity.type
_entity.pdbx_description
1 polymer ?
#
loop_
_entity_poly.entity_id
_entity_poly.type
_entity_poly.pdbx_seq_one_letter_code
_entity_poly.pdbx_strand_id
1 'polypeptide(L)'
;MKLHIDHVQYHRNGISGAPFHALIFRDPSIGRMLGIVFEQEHHVAVFDLDKLFLGDIAFGSNSWRGDHYEPHLRRPIKQATQEVQP
;
A
#
# COMPACT_ATOMS: atom_id res chain seq x y z
N MET A 1 2.60 -8.43 -12.03
CA MET A 1 1.16 -8.13 -11.90
C MET A 1 0.87 -6.71 -12.37
N LYS A 2 -0.31 -6.42 -12.94
CA LYS A 2 -0.72 -5.05 -13.29
C LYS A 2 -1.79 -4.59 -12.29
N LEU A 3 -1.38 -3.74 -11.35
CA LEU A 3 -2.27 -3.14 -10.37
C LEU A 3 -2.91 -1.87 -10.93
N HIS A 4 -4.15 -1.60 -10.55
CA HIS A 4 -4.78 -0.30 -10.77
C HIS A 4 -4.66 0.53 -9.50
N ILE A 5 -4.09 1.73 -9.56
CA ILE A 5 -3.90 2.59 -8.39
C ILE A 5 -5.04 3.60 -8.36
N ASP A 6 -5.84 3.56 -7.29
CA ASP A 6 -6.97 4.49 -7.11
C ASP A 6 -6.49 5.76 -6.38
N HIS A 7 -5.70 5.62 -5.32
CA HIS A 7 -5.20 6.74 -4.51
C HIS A 7 -3.79 6.49 -3.99
N VAL A 8 -3.03 7.58 -3.85
CA VAL A 8 -1.74 7.63 -3.15
C VAL A 8 -1.74 8.84 -2.23
N GLN A 9 -1.33 8.66 -0.97
CA GLN A 9 -1.18 9.72 0.01
C GLN A 9 0.14 9.56 0.77
N TYR A 10 0.83 10.66 1.02
CA TYR A 10 2.06 10.68 1.82
C TYR A 10 1.78 11.16 3.24
N HIS A 11 2.34 10.44 4.21
CA HIS A 11 2.17 10.69 5.63
C HIS A 11 3.52 10.71 6.35
N ARG A 12 3.62 11.47 7.44
CA ARG A 12 4.82 11.55 8.29
C ARG A 12 4.59 11.17 9.76
N ASN A 13 3.49 10.49 10.02
CA ASN A 13 3.07 10.08 11.36
C ASN A 13 3.03 8.54 11.51
N GLY A 14 3.92 7.83 10.81
CA GLY A 14 4.09 6.39 10.95
C GLY A 14 4.85 6.00 12.22
N ILE A 15 5.56 4.88 12.19
CA ILE A 15 6.29 4.32 13.34
C ILE A 15 7.28 5.35 13.88
N SER A 16 7.00 5.91 15.06
CA SER A 16 7.81 6.98 15.67
C SER A 16 8.08 8.17 14.73
N GLY A 17 7.11 8.54 13.89
CA GLY A 17 7.23 9.62 12.92
C GLY A 17 7.90 9.22 11.60
N ALA A 18 8.20 7.92 11.39
CA ALA A 18 8.69 7.44 10.12
C ALA A 18 7.69 7.74 8.99
N PRO A 19 8.15 8.30 7.86
CA PRO A 19 7.29 8.58 6.72
C PRO A 19 6.84 7.30 6.01
N PHE A 20 5.65 7.35 5.44
CA PHE A 20 5.09 6.26 4.64
C PHE A 20 4.09 6.78 3.60
N HIS A 21 3.85 5.96 2.58
CA HIS A 21 2.78 6.16 1.64
C HIS A 21 1.63 5.20 1.93
N ALA A 22 0.41 5.71 1.96
CA ALA A 22 -0.81 4.92 1.95
C ALA A 22 -1.37 4.88 0.52
N LEU A 23 -1.72 3.68 0.04
CA LEU A 23 -2.26 3.46 -1.29
C LEU A 23 -3.56 2.69 -1.22
N ILE A 24 -4.56 3.13 -1.98
CA ILE A 24 -5.70 2.30 -2.35
C ILE A 24 -5.45 1.83 -3.78
N PHE A 25 -5.47 0.52 -4.00
CA PHE A 25 -5.24 -0.09 -5.30
C PHE A 25 -6.14 -1.29 -5.52
N ARG A 26 -6.22 -1.79 -6.76
CA ARG A 26 -6.97 -2.99 -7.12
C ARG A 26 -6.03 -4.08 -7.59
N ASP A 27 -6.10 -5.21 -6.90
CA ASP A 27 -5.55 -6.48 -7.35
C ASP A 27 -6.60 -7.21 -8.20
N PRO A 28 -6.26 -7.66 -9.43
CA PRO A 28 -7.22 -8.30 -10.32
C PRO A 28 -7.78 -9.62 -9.79
N SER A 29 -7.10 -10.29 -8.86
CA SER A 29 -7.50 -11.57 -8.28
C SER A 29 -8.23 -11.43 -6.95
N ILE A 30 -7.99 -10.35 -6.20
CA ILE A 30 -8.51 -10.18 -4.84
C ILE A 30 -9.59 -9.10 -4.78
N GLY A 31 -9.37 -7.96 -5.43
CA GLY A 31 -10.26 -6.79 -5.34
C GLY A 31 -9.53 -5.56 -4.79
N ARG A 32 -10.20 -4.82 -3.90
CA ARG A 32 -9.71 -3.52 -3.41
C ARG A 32 -8.81 -3.69 -2.19
N MET A 33 -7.62 -3.12 -2.28
CA MET A 33 -6.53 -3.34 -1.33
C MET A 33 -6.01 -2.02 -0.76
N LEU A 34 -5.52 -2.07 0.47
CA LEU A 34 -4.75 -1.04 1.14
C LEU A 34 -3.28 -1.45 1.16
N GLY A 35 -2.39 -0.58 0.69
CA GLY A 35 -0.94 -0.72 0.82
C GLY A 35 -0.37 0.37 1.72
N ILE A 36 0.40 -0.02 2.74
CA ILE A 36 1.20 0.88 3.57
C ILE A 36 2.67 0.62 3.23
N VAL A 37 3.33 1.60 2.63
CA VAL A 37 4.70 1.49 2.10
C VAL A 37 5.60 2.48 2.84
N PHE A 38 6.45 1.98 3.71
CA PHE A 38 7.48 2.80 4.37
C PHE A 38 8.63 3.09 3.40
N GLU A 39 9.37 4.17 3.67
CA GLU A 39 10.54 4.52 2.85
C GLU A 39 11.59 3.40 2.84
N GLN A 40 11.82 2.76 4.00
CA GLN A 40 12.71 1.61 4.13
C GLN A 40 12.26 0.44 3.23
N GLU A 41 13.22 -0.18 2.54
CA GLU A 41 12.97 -1.36 1.69
C GLU A 41 12.41 -2.53 2.51
N HIS A 42 11.56 -3.35 1.88
CA HIS A 42 10.93 -4.53 2.48
C HIS A 42 9.96 -4.23 3.64
N HIS A 43 9.61 -2.97 3.85
CA HIS A 43 8.64 -2.54 4.87
C HIS A 43 7.33 -2.14 4.20
N VAL A 44 6.59 -3.16 3.75
CA VAL A 44 5.30 -3.01 3.07
C VAL A 44 4.25 -3.90 3.72
N ALA A 45 3.14 -3.31 4.14
CA ALA A 45 1.97 -4.04 4.63
C ALA A 45 0.81 -3.92 3.64
N VAL A 46 0.11 -5.03 3.38
CA VAL A 46 -0.98 -5.09 2.41
C VAL A 46 -2.18 -5.80 2.99
N PHE A 47 -3.35 -5.18 2.86
CA PHE A 47 -4.62 -5.64 3.39
C PHE A 47 -5.71 -5.55 2.33
N ASP A 48 -6.66 -6.48 2.34
CA ASP A 48 -7.94 -6.37 1.63
C ASP A 48 -8.84 -5.40 2.41
N LEU A 49 -9.33 -4.36 1.74
CA LEU A 49 -10.11 -3.30 2.36
C LEU A 49 -11.52 -3.74 2.74
N ASP A 50 -12.12 -4.66 1.98
CA ASP A 50 -13.48 -5.13 2.27
C ASP A 50 -13.45 -6.08 3.48
N LYS A 51 -12.39 -6.88 3.62
CA LYS A 51 -12.13 -7.65 4.84
C LYS A 51 -11.83 -6.76 6.05
N LEU A 52 -11.03 -5.69 5.88
CA LEU A 52 -10.79 -4.72 6.95
C LEU A 52 -12.09 -4.05 7.40
N PHE A 53 -12.97 -3.70 6.46
CA PHE A 53 -14.28 -3.13 6.78
C PHE A 53 -15.14 -4.07 7.63
N LEU A 54 -15.02 -5.38 7.44
CA LEU A 54 -15.66 -6.40 8.26
C LEU A 54 -14.94 -6.69 9.58
N GLY A 55 -13.83 -6.00 9.87
CA GLY A 55 -13.03 -6.17 11.08
C GLY A 55 -12.07 -7.36 11.06
N ASP A 56 -11.83 -7.98 9.89
CA ASP A 56 -10.90 -9.10 9.78
C ASP A 56 -9.45 -8.58 9.70
N ILE A 57 -8.72 -8.80 10.79
CA ILE A 57 -7.29 -8.50 10.94
C ILE A 57 -6.47 -9.77 11.20
N ALA A 58 -7.07 -10.95 10.99
CA ALA A 58 -6.45 -12.21 11.35
C ALA A 58 -5.31 -12.58 10.40
N PHE A 59 -4.21 -13.10 10.97
CA PHE A 59 -3.10 -13.65 10.21
C PHE A 59 -3.58 -14.82 9.33
N GLY A 60 -3.18 -14.80 8.06
CA GLY A 60 -3.56 -15.82 7.08
C GLY A 60 -4.95 -15.61 6.45
N SER A 61 -5.74 -14.63 6.93
CA SER A 61 -6.98 -14.21 6.28
C SER A 61 -6.85 -12.86 5.58
N ASN A 62 -6.37 -11.85 6.30
CA ASN A 62 -6.26 -10.48 5.80
C ASN A 62 -4.90 -9.88 6.13
N SER A 63 -3.85 -10.53 5.66
CA SER A 63 -2.46 -10.10 5.87
C SER A 63 -1.61 -10.60 4.71
N TRP A 64 -1.59 -9.84 3.62
CA TRP A 64 -0.94 -10.26 2.37
C TRP A 64 0.56 -10.01 2.41
N ARG A 65 1.31 -10.86 1.69
CA ARG A 65 2.76 -10.76 1.56
C ARG A 65 3.17 -9.47 0.83
N GLY A 66 3.72 -8.51 1.55
CA GLY A 66 4.08 -7.19 1.01
C GLY A 66 5.14 -7.22 -0.10
N ASP A 67 6.06 -8.20 -0.07
CA ASP A 67 7.12 -8.36 -1.06
C ASP A 67 6.59 -8.66 -2.47
N HIS A 68 5.42 -9.29 -2.59
CA HIS A 68 4.77 -9.51 -3.89
C HIS A 68 4.22 -8.21 -4.51
N TYR A 69 3.91 -7.22 -3.68
CA TYR A 69 3.30 -5.95 -4.10
C TYR A 69 4.32 -4.81 -4.19
N GLU A 70 5.38 -4.83 -3.37
CA GLU A 70 6.33 -3.74 -3.20
C GLU A 70 6.87 -3.16 -4.53
N PRO A 71 7.35 -3.95 -5.51
CA PRO A 71 7.85 -3.40 -6.78
C PRO A 71 6.77 -2.66 -7.57
N HIS A 72 5.52 -3.11 -7.45
CA HIS A 72 4.37 -2.56 -8.16
C HIS A 72 3.79 -1.32 -7.46
N LEU A 73 3.96 -1.19 -6.15
CA LEU A 73 3.51 -0.02 -5.37
C LEU A 73 4.56 1.11 -5.35
N ARG A 74 5.86 0.79 -5.32
CA ARG A 74 6.93 1.80 -5.31
C ARG A 74 7.02 2.60 -6.61
N ARG A 75 6.67 2.00 -7.76
CA ARG A 75 6.68 2.70 -9.06
C ARG A 75 5.69 3.89 -9.10
N PRO A 76 4.39 3.71 -8.84
CA PRO A 76 3.43 4.82 -8.86
C PRO A 76 3.68 5.84 -7.74
N ILE A 77 4.20 5.43 -6.59
CA ILE A 77 4.66 6.38 -5.54
C ILE A 77 5.69 7.35 -6.12
N LYS A 78 6.74 6.84 -6.77
CA LYS A 78 7.78 7.68 -7.39
C LYS A 78 7.21 8.65 -8.42
N GLN A 79 6.22 8.23 -9.20
CA GLN A 79 5.56 9.08 -10.21
C GLN A 79 4.74 10.20 -9.54
N ALA A 80 3.94 9.86 -8.51
CA ALA A 80 3.16 10.83 -7.76
C ALA A 80 4.03 11.87 -7.03
N THR A 81 5.22 11.49 -6.57
CA THR A 81 6.16 12.43 -5.94
C THR A 81 6.85 13.36 -6.94
N GLN A 82 7.08 12.89 -8.18
CA GLN A 82 7.71 13.69 -9.25
C GLN A 82 6.77 14.75 -9.84
N GLU A 83 5.46 14.49 -9.88
CA GLU A 83 4.46 15.44 -10.38
C GLU A 83 4.20 16.63 -9.43
N VAL A 84 4.72 16.59 -8.20
CA VAL A 84 4.50 17.62 -7.16
C VAL A 84 5.72 18.55 -6.97
N GLN A 85 6.79 18.39 -7.77
CA GLN A 85 7.92 19.34 -7.77
C GLN A 85 7.72 20.43 -8.84
N PRO A 86 7.53 21.71 -8.47
CA PRO A 86 7.65 22.83 -9.40
C PRO A 86 9.10 23.10 -9.83
#